data_AF-A0A2D8K0U7-F1
#
_entry.id   AF-A0A2D8K0U7-F1
#
_cell.length_a   1.000
_cell.length_b   1.000
_cell.length_c   1.000
_cell.angle_alpha   90.00
_cell.angle_beta   90.00
_cell.angle_gamma   90.00
#
_symmetry.space_group_name_H-M   'P 1'
#
loop_
_entity.id
_entity.type
_entity.pdbx_description
1 polymer ?
#
loop_
_entity_poly.entity_id
_entity_poly.type
_entity_poly.pdbx_seq_one_letter_code
_entity_poly.pdbx_strand_id
1 'polypeptide(L)' 'MRKRDRDRAEAIRLAGGPKPSLRDRAVALALERGTVRTRDLTEMGIPRCYLTRMCDEGLLEKVSYGVYRAAVRKAA' A
#
# COMPACT_ATOMS: atom_id res chain seq x y z
N MET A 1 7.19 7.86 15.43
CA MET A 1 6.96 6.54 14.79
C MET A 1 5.77 5.86 15.47
N ARG A 2 4.66 5.62 14.74
CA ARG A 2 3.43 5.04 15.33
C ARG A 2 3.68 3.59 15.72
N LYS A 3 3.35 3.25 16.98
CA LYS A 3 3.64 1.98 17.65
C LYS A 3 3.23 0.74 16.84
N ARG A 4 2.12 0.81 16.11
CA ARG A 4 1.51 -0.33 15.39
C ARG A 4 2.25 -0.78 14.13
N ASP A 5 2.86 0.14 13.38
CA ASP A 5 3.62 -0.20 12.18
C ASP A 5 4.98 -0.81 12.53
N ARG A 6 5.57 -0.38 13.65
CA ARG A 6 6.77 -0.99 14.25
C ARG A 6 6.49 -2.43 14.69
N ASP A 7 5.39 -2.60 15.41
CA ASP A 7 4.94 -3.88 15.96
C ASP A 7 4.64 -4.91 14.87
N ARG A 8 4.07 -4.46 13.74
CA ARG A 8 3.78 -5.32 12.59
C ARG A 8 5.04 -5.73 11.84
N ALA A 9 6.00 -4.82 11.66
CA ALA A 9 7.29 -5.14 11.06
C ALA A 9 8.12 -6.12 11.93
N GLU A 10 7.98 -6.04 13.26
CA GLU A 10 8.56 -7.01 14.21
C GLU A 10 7.85 -8.37 14.17
N ALA A 11 6.52 -8.41 14.16
CA ALA A 11 5.75 -9.65 14.08
C ALA A 11 6.02 -10.44 12.79
N ILE A 12 6.29 -9.73 11.70
CA ILE A 12 6.67 -10.30 10.40
C ILE A 12 8.03 -11.00 10.44
N ARG A 13 9.00 -10.47 11.20
CA ARG A 13 10.33 -11.10 11.35
C ARG A 13 10.27 -12.39 12.16
N LEU A 14 9.36 -12.50 13.13
CA LEU A 14 9.25 -13.68 14.01
C LEU A 14 8.53 -14.88 13.36
N ALA A 15 7.70 -14.67 12.34
CA ALA A 15 6.77 -15.68 11.82
C ALA A 15 7.22 -16.41 10.52
N GLY A 16 8.47 -16.27 10.08
CA GLY A 16 8.96 -16.94 8.87
C GLY A 16 8.52 -16.29 7.54
N GLY A 17 8.05 -15.04 7.59
CA GLY A 17 7.72 -14.22 6.42
C GLY A 17 6.30 -13.63 6.48
N PRO A 18 6.10 -12.38 6.00
CA PRO A 18 4.81 -11.70 6.11
C PRO A 18 3.76 -12.31 5.18
N LYS A 19 2.58 -12.64 5.72
CA LYS A 19 1.35 -12.68 4.91
C LYS A 19 1.15 -11.26 4.33
N PRO A 20 1.08 -11.07 3.00
CA PRO A 20 1.06 -9.74 2.40
C PRO A 20 -0.14 -8.97 2.92
N SER A 21 0.12 -7.84 3.56
CA SER A 21 -0.91 -6.99 4.12
C SER A 21 -1.74 -6.36 3.00
N LEU A 22 -2.93 -5.84 3.33
CA LEU A 22 -3.75 -5.09 2.35
C LEU A 22 -2.96 -3.95 1.68
N ARG A 23 -1.99 -3.37 2.41
CA ARG A 23 -1.10 -2.32 1.90
C ARG A 23 -0.13 -2.88 0.87
N ASP A 24 0.51 -4.00 1.18
CA ASP A 24 1.44 -4.66 0.25
C ASP A 24 0.73 -5.09 -1.03
N ARG A 25 -0.51 -5.57 -0.92
CA ARG A 25 -1.34 -5.93 -2.08
C ARG A 25 -1.69 -4.73 -2.95
N ALA A 26 -2.04 -3.60 -2.35
CA ALA A 26 -2.29 -2.35 -3.09
C ALA A 26 -1.04 -1.86 -3.81
N VAL A 27 0.12 -1.89 -3.14
CA VAL A 27 1.40 -1.46 -3.72
C VAL A 27 1.80 -2.42 -4.85
N ALA A 28 1.69 -3.73 -4.64
CA ALA A 28 1.98 -4.72 -5.67
C ALA A 28 1.11 -4.54 -6.91
N LEU A 29 -0.20 -4.31 -6.74
CA LEU A 29 -1.10 -4.02 -7.86
C LEU A 29 -0.69 -2.74 -8.60
N ALA A 30 -0.33 -1.70 -7.86
CA ALA A 30 0.09 -0.43 -8.42
C ALA A 30 1.46 -0.52 -9.13
N LEU A 31 2.35 -1.42 -8.70
CA LEU A 31 3.60 -1.74 -9.38
C LEU A 31 3.36 -2.54 -10.66
N GLU A 32 2.50 -3.56 -10.60
CA GLU A 32 2.18 -4.43 -11.74
C GLU A 32 1.47 -3.67 -12.87
N ARG A 33 0.50 -2.83 -12.53
CA ARG A 33 -0.32 -2.09 -13.51
C ARG A 33 0.21 -0.69 -13.81
N GLY A 34 1.19 -0.21 -13.05
CA GLY A 34 1.69 1.16 -13.09
C GLY A 34 0.73 2.20 -12.50
N THR A 35 -0.54 2.20 -12.92
CA THR A 35 -1.60 3.02 -12.32
C THR A 35 -2.81 2.16 -11.99
N VAL A 36 -3.42 2.45 -10.85
CA VAL A 36 -4.56 1.71 -10.31
C VAL A 36 -5.68 2.68 -9.98
N ARG A 37 -6.91 2.30 -10.31
CA ARG A 37 -8.09 3.09 -9.95
C ARG A 37 -8.56 2.71 -8.56
N THR A 38 -9.28 3.63 -7.94
CA THR A 38 -9.98 3.38 -6.68
C THR A 38 -10.88 2.15 -6.77
N ARG A 39 -11.51 1.93 -7.93
CA ARG A 39 -12.38 0.77 -8.17
C ARG A 39 -11.59 -0.53 -8.05
N ASP A 40 -10.45 -0.65 -8.75
CA ASP A 40 -9.61 -1.85 -8.74
C ASP A 40 -9.16 -2.20 -7.31
N LEU A 41 -8.79 -1.19 -6.53
CA LEU A 41 -8.39 -1.35 -5.13
C LEU A 41 -9.57 -1.77 -4.25
N THR A 42 -10.75 -1.20 -4.48
CA THR A 42 -11.98 -1.55 -3.74
C THR A 42 -12.45 -2.97 -4.07
N GLU A 43 -12.35 -3.40 -5.35
CA GLU A 43 -12.64 -4.77 -5.80
C GLU A 43 -11.72 -5.80 -5.14
N MET A 44 -10.47 -5.42 -4.84
CA MET A 44 -9.55 -6.22 -4.03
C MET A 44 -9.83 -6.20 -2.51
N GLY A 45 -10.86 -5.47 -2.08
CA GLY A 45 -11.24 -5.34 -0.68
C GLY A 45 -10.47 -4.26 0.08
N ILE A 46 -9.87 -3.29 -0.62
CA ILE A 46 -9.13 -2.17 0.00
C ILE A 46 -10.06 -0.97 0.14
N PRO A 47 -10.43 -0.55 1.37
CA PRO A 47 -11.35 0.55 1.58
C PRO A 47 -10.76 1.90 1.12
N ARG A 48 -11.63 2.77 0.61
CA ARG A 48 -11.23 4.11 0.10
C ARG A 48 -10.53 4.97 1.16
N CYS A 49 -10.92 4.86 2.42
CA CYS A 49 -10.30 5.59 3.53
C CYS A 49 -8.84 5.16 3.79
N TYR A 50 -8.45 3.97 3.35
CA TYR A 50 -7.07 3.50 3.45
C TYR A 50 -6.18 4.09 2.35
N LEU A 51 -6.74 4.48 1.20
CA LEU A 51 -5.98 5.06 0.09
C LEU A 51 -5.36 6.39 0.48
N THR A 52 -6.13 7.27 1.12
CA THR A 52 -5.61 8.54 1.66
C THR A 52 -4.47 8.28 2.63
N ARG A 53 -4.65 7.35 3.59
CA ARG A 53 -3.60 7.00 4.55
C ARG A 53 -2.36 6.41 3.88
N MET A 54 -2.52 5.62 2.83
CA MET A 54 -1.41 5.07 2.06
C MET A 54 -0.69 6.16 1.26
N CYS A 55 -1.40 7.20 0.83
CA CYS A 55 -0.77 8.40 0.27
C CYS A 55 0.00 9.19 1.33
N ASP A 56 -0.58 9.42 2.51
CA ASP A 56 0.10 10.10 3.63
C ASP A 56 1.35 9.33 4.10
N GLU A 57 1.30 8.00 4.09
CA GLU A 57 2.42 7.12 4.44
C GLU A 57 3.46 6.99 3.31
N GLY A 58 3.20 7.59 2.13
CA GLY A 58 4.12 7.58 0.99
C GLY A 58 4.24 6.21 0.30
N LEU A 59 3.21 5.37 0.40
CA LEU A 59 3.12 4.07 -0.28
C LEU A 59 2.48 4.20 -1.67
N LEU A 60 1.52 5.11 -1.79
CA LEU A 60 0.84 5.44 -3.04
C LEU A 60 0.97 6.93 -3.34
N GLU A 61 1.02 7.28 -4.61
CA GLU A 61 0.94 8.65 -5.07
C GLU A 61 -0.38 8.85 -5.80
N LYS A 62 -1.12 9.90 -5.44
CA LYS A 62 -2.35 10.26 -6.14
C LYS A 62 -1.97 11.02 -7.42
N VAL A 63 -2.14 10.36 -8.56
CA VAL A 63 -1.80 10.93 -9.87
C VAL A 63 -2.93 11.82 -10.39
N SER A 64 -4.18 11.40 -10.20
CA SER A 64 -5.37 12.17 -10.55
C SER A 64 -6.57 11.77 -9.69
N TYR A 65 -7.75 12.34 -9.93
CA TYR A 65 -8.94 12.01 -9.15
C TYR A 65 -9.26 10.51 -9.26
N GLY A 66 -9.11 9.80 -8.14
CA GLY A 66 -9.41 8.37 -8.06
C GLY A 66 -8.38 7.45 -8.72
N VAL A 67 -7.23 7.97 -9.17
CA VAL A 67 -6.13 7.21 -9.77
C VAL A 67 -4.89 7.34 -8.91
N TYR A 68 -4.28 6.19 -8.60
CA TYR A 68 -3.10 6.07 -7.75
C TYR A 68 -2.00 5.32 -8.48
N ARG A 69 -0.76 5.58 -8.09
CA ARG A 69 0.44 4.89 -8.55
C ARG A 69 1.24 4.43 -7.34
N ALA A 70 2.04 3.38 -7.47
CA ALA A 70 2.99 3.02 -6.44
C ALA A 70 3.98 4.18 -6.25
N ALA A 71 4.13 4.65 -5.02
CA ALA A 71 5.21 5.57 -4.69
C ALA A 71 6.51 4.75 -4.70
N VAL A 72 7.04 4.47 -5.88
CA VAL A 72 8.32 3.78 -6.03
C VAL A 72 9.37 4.71 -5.46
N ARG A 73 9.74 4.48 -4.19
CA ARG A 73 10.99 4.99 -3.68
C ARG A 73 12.05 4.26 -4.50
N LYS A 74 12.61 4.91 -5.52
CA LYS A 74 13.83 4.48 -6.18
C LYS A 74 14.81 4.17 -5.05
N ALA A 75 15.03 2.89 -4.78
CA ALA A 75 16.22 2.47 -4.04
C ALA A 75 17.37 2.83 -4.98
N ALA A 76 17.95 4.00 -4.74
CA ALA A 76 19.24 4.38 -5.31
C ALA A 76 20.34 3.63 -4.56
#